data_AF-A0A7X6VQU4-F1
#
_entry.id   AF-A0A7X6VQU4-F1
#
_cell.length_a   1.000
_cell.length_b   1.000
_cell.length_c   1.000
_cell.angle_alpha   90.00
_cell.angle_beta   90.00
_cell.angle_gamma   90.00
#
_symmetry.space_group_name_H-M   'P 1'
#
loop_
_entity.id
_entity.type
_entity.pdbx_description
1 polymer ?
#
loop_
_entity_poly.entity_id
_entity_poly.type
_entity_poly.pdbx_seq_one_letter_code
_entity_poly.pdbx_strand_id
1 'polypeptide(L)'
;MSILGIVAEFNPFHNGHQYLINTVKEKYNFDAIVCVMSGNFTQRGEPAICNKWARAEMALNAGVDLVIELPFCFATRSAYYFAKGAIELLELTKVVTHIAFGSEMGDIEQLKDIARLLNEEPDDYKKLLKKQLNKGFSYPMARSIA
;
A
#
# COMPACT_ATOMS: atom_id res chain seq x y z
N MET A 1 -7.10 -12.85 17.82
CA MET A 1 -5.84 -12.13 17.59
C MET A 1 -6.07 -11.16 16.46
N SER A 2 -5.85 -9.87 16.68
CA SER A 2 -6.01 -8.79 15.72
C SER A 2 -4.63 -8.34 15.26
N ILE A 3 -4.27 -8.68 14.03
CA ILE A 3 -2.97 -8.35 13.43
C ILE A 3 -3.15 -7.29 12.36
N LEU A 4 -2.33 -6.23 12.45
CA LEU A 4 -2.31 -5.12 11.50
C LEU A 4 -1.23 -5.32 10.43
N GLY A 5 -1.61 -5.19 9.17
CA GLY A 5 -0.70 -5.09 8.04
C GLY A 5 -0.39 -3.64 7.67
N ILE A 6 0.88 -3.35 7.38
CA ILE A 6 1.34 -2.08 6.81
C ILE A 6 2.16 -2.39 5.56
N VAL A 7 2.04 -1.57 4.52
CA VAL A 7 2.90 -1.60 3.34
C VAL A 7 3.74 -0.33 3.31
N ALA A 8 5.06 -0.45 3.25
CA ALA A 8 5.95 0.70 3.36
C ALA A 8 7.26 0.54 2.59
N GLU A 9 8.01 1.63 2.50
CA GLU A 9 9.38 1.62 1.94
C GLU A 9 10.41 2.14 2.93
N PHE A 10 10.00 3.01 3.87
CA PHE A 10 10.83 3.61 4.92
C PHE A 10 12.17 4.15 4.40
N ASN A 11 12.13 5.08 3.43
CA ASN A 11 13.31 5.57 2.71
C ASN A 11 13.74 7.02 3.04
N PRO A 12 14.32 7.33 4.22
CA PRO A 12 14.50 6.48 5.39
C PRO A 12 13.24 6.42 6.26
N PHE A 13 13.27 5.64 7.34
CA PHE A 13 12.26 5.73 8.39
C PHE A 13 12.29 7.15 9.01
N HIS A 14 11.12 7.75 9.30
CA HIS A 14 11.02 9.14 9.73
C HIS A 14 9.75 9.37 10.57
N ASN A 15 9.59 10.57 11.14
CA ASN A 15 8.51 10.88 12.09
C ASN A 15 7.10 10.66 11.53
N GLY A 16 6.86 10.88 10.24
CA GLY A 16 5.58 10.51 9.62
C GLY A 16 5.25 9.02 9.67
N HIS A 17 6.25 8.15 9.53
CA HIS A 17 6.09 6.70 9.66
C HIS A 17 5.82 6.31 11.12
N GLN A 18 6.56 6.90 12.05
CA GLN A 18 6.32 6.73 13.49
C GLN A 18 4.90 7.17 13.87
N TYR A 19 4.45 8.31 13.33
CA TYR A 19 3.12 8.83 13.57
C TYR A 19 2.03 7.87 13.11
N LEU A 20 2.17 7.26 11.92
CA LEU A 20 1.24 6.22 11.45
C LEU A 20 1.15 5.07 12.46
N ILE A 21 2.31 4.53 12.87
CA ILE A 21 2.40 3.39 13.81
C ILE A 21 1.80 3.75 15.17
N ASN A 22 2.12 4.93 15.72
CA ASN A 22 1.58 5.37 17.01
C ASN A 22 0.07 5.60 16.92
N THR A 23 -0.40 6.25 15.86
CA THR A 23 -1.83 6.52 15.66
C THR A 23 -2.66 5.24 15.63
N VAL A 24 -2.19 4.19 14.95
CA VAL A 24 -2.92 2.92 14.89
C VAL A 24 -2.88 2.18 16.23
N LYS A 25 -1.76 2.23 16.96
CA LYS A 25 -1.64 1.64 18.31
C LYS A 25 -2.49 2.37 19.36
N GLU A 26 -2.64 3.68 19.23
CA GLU A 26 -3.45 4.49 20.14
C GLU A 26 -4.95 4.31 19.90
N LYS A 27 -5.37 4.23 18.63
CA LYS A 27 -6.79 4.13 18.26
C LYS A 27 -7.35 2.71 18.35
N TYR A 28 -6.51 1.69 18.20
CA TYR A 28 -6.94 0.31 18.07
C TYR A 28 -6.03 -0.63 18.85
N ASN A 29 -6.61 -1.69 19.39
CA ASN A 29 -5.85 -2.72 20.10
C ASN A 29 -5.46 -3.84 19.12
N PHE A 30 -4.25 -3.73 18.55
CA PHE A 30 -3.65 -4.78 17.74
C PHE A 30 -2.61 -5.56 18.54
N ASP A 31 -2.61 -6.88 18.39
CA ASP A 31 -1.69 -7.78 19.09
C ASP A 31 -0.28 -7.75 18.46
N ALA A 32 -0.20 -7.49 17.15
CA ALA A 32 1.06 -7.27 16.44
C ALA A 32 0.86 -6.52 15.10
N ILE A 33 1.96 -5.96 14.61
CA ILE A 33 2.08 -5.25 13.34
C ILE A 33 3.04 -5.99 12.41
N VAL A 34 2.56 -6.36 11.24
CA VAL A 34 3.34 -6.95 10.14
C VAL A 34 3.52 -5.90 9.06
N CYS A 35 4.77 -5.58 8.71
CA CYS A 35 5.11 -4.67 7.63
C CYS A 35 5.63 -5.45 6.43
N VAL A 36 5.02 -5.25 5.26
CA VAL A 36 5.63 -5.61 3.98
C VAL A 36 6.41 -4.40 3.46
N MET A 37 7.73 -4.53 3.36
CA MET A 37 8.64 -3.43 3.07
C MET A 37 9.41 -3.65 1.76
N SER A 38 9.49 -2.62 0.91
CA SER A 38 10.37 -2.63 -0.27
C SER A 38 11.81 -3.03 0.12
N GLY A 39 12.42 -3.89 -0.70
CA GLY A 39 13.84 -4.26 -0.61
C GLY A 39 14.75 -3.08 -0.95
N ASN A 40 15.92 -3.33 -1.54
CA ASN A 40 16.90 -2.26 -1.79
C ASN A 40 16.52 -1.24 -2.87
N PHE A 41 15.38 -1.41 -3.55
CA PHE A 41 14.84 -0.47 -4.53
C PHE A 41 13.39 -0.16 -4.21
N THR A 42 12.99 1.10 -4.39
CA THR A 42 11.65 1.62 -4.11
C THR A 42 10.73 1.53 -5.32
N GLN A 43 9.44 1.73 -5.11
CA GLN A 43 8.41 1.83 -6.14
C GLN A 43 8.71 2.92 -7.16
N ARG A 44 9.37 4.00 -6.72
CA ARG A 44 9.81 5.11 -7.58
C ARG A 44 10.99 4.73 -8.49
N GLY A 45 11.52 3.51 -8.37
CA GLY A 45 12.64 3.01 -9.15
C GLY A 45 14.00 3.46 -8.63
N GLU A 46 14.05 4.02 -7.42
CA GLU A 46 15.27 4.54 -6.81
C GLU A 46 15.91 3.49 -5.89
N PRO A 47 17.24 3.44 -5.76
CA PRO A 47 17.86 2.70 -4.67
C PRO A 47 17.43 3.32 -3.33
N ALA A 48 17.16 2.49 -2.34
CA ALA A 48 16.90 2.97 -0.99
C ALA A 48 18.18 3.63 -0.42
N ILE A 49 18.01 4.73 0.33
CA ILE A 49 19.09 5.53 0.92
C ILE A 49 19.96 4.72 1.87
N CYS A 50 19.38 3.69 2.51
CA CYS A 50 20.10 2.67 3.25
C CYS A 50 19.52 1.28 2.96
N ASN A 51 20.35 0.25 3.19
CA ASN A 51 19.99 -1.12 2.87
C ASN A 51 18.74 -1.59 3.64
N LYS A 52 18.07 -2.61 3.10
CA LYS A 52 16.84 -3.16 3.68
C LYS A 52 16.97 -3.64 5.13
N TRP A 53 18.17 -4.06 5.56
CA TRP A 53 18.40 -4.53 6.92
C TRP A 53 18.34 -3.38 7.93
N ALA A 54 19.00 -2.26 7.62
CA ALA A 54 18.97 -1.07 8.46
C ALA A 54 17.54 -0.50 8.57
N ARG A 55 16.78 -0.49 7.47
CA ARG A 55 15.38 -0.02 7.50
C ARG A 55 14.45 -0.98 8.25
N ALA A 56 14.69 -2.29 8.15
CA ALA A 56 13.95 -3.27 8.93
C ALA A 56 14.21 -3.08 10.44
N GLU A 57 15.47 -2.88 10.83
CA GLU A 57 15.83 -2.57 12.22
C GLU A 57 15.16 -1.28 12.73
N MET A 58 15.15 -0.22 11.92
CA MET A 58 14.43 1.03 12.25
C MET A 58 12.93 0.77 12.48
N ALA A 59 12.29 -0.02 11.63
CA ALA A 59 10.88 -0.36 11.75
C ALA A 59 10.58 -1.18 13.02
N LEU A 60 11.43 -2.18 13.32
CA LEU A 60 11.31 -3.01 14.53
C LEU A 60 11.43 -2.15 15.79
N ASN A 61 12.43 -1.27 15.85
CA ASN A 61 12.63 -0.34 16.97
C ASN A 61 11.48 0.68 17.12
N ALA A 62 10.77 0.99 16.03
CA ALA A 62 9.59 1.84 16.04
C ALA A 62 8.30 1.10 16.47
N GLY A 63 8.39 -0.21 16.71
CA GLY A 63 7.28 -1.04 17.20
C GLY A 63 6.51 -1.81 16.13
N VAL A 64 7.11 -2.07 14.96
CA VAL A 64 6.69 -3.16 14.08
C VAL A 64 7.19 -4.49 14.65
N ASP A 65 6.40 -5.56 14.58
CA ASP A 65 6.76 -6.86 15.15
C ASP A 65 7.39 -7.82 14.13
N LEU A 66 7.01 -7.67 12.86
CA LEU A 66 7.55 -8.46 11.75
C LEU A 66 7.74 -7.60 10.50
N VAL A 67 8.90 -7.71 9.85
CA VAL A 67 9.17 -7.10 8.54
C VAL A 67 9.38 -8.18 7.50
N ILE A 68 8.58 -8.16 6.44
CA ILE A 68 8.65 -9.07 5.29
C ILE A 68 9.12 -8.25 4.09
N GLU A 69 10.14 -8.72 3.38
CA GLU A 69 10.57 -8.04 2.14
C GLU A 69 9.53 -8.24 1.03
N LEU A 70 9.13 -7.13 0.39
CA LEU A 70 8.39 -7.15 -0.87
C LEU A 70 9.35 -7.56 -2.00
N PRO A 71 9.12 -8.68 -2.70
CA PRO A 71 10.00 -9.12 -3.78
C PRO A 71 10.15 -8.05 -4.85
N PHE A 72 11.37 -7.96 -5.41
CA PHE A 72 11.75 -6.93 -6.38
C PHE A 72 10.78 -6.85 -7.58
N CYS A 73 10.26 -7.99 -8.05
CA CYS A 73 9.30 -8.07 -9.14
C CYS A 73 7.97 -7.35 -8.87
N PHE A 74 7.67 -7.01 -7.61
CA PHE A 74 6.54 -6.17 -7.19
C PHE A 74 6.98 -4.80 -6.69
N ALA A 75 8.09 -4.74 -5.96
CA ALA A 75 8.58 -3.51 -5.32
C ALA A 75 8.83 -2.38 -6.32
N THR A 76 9.39 -2.66 -7.50
CA THR A 76 9.70 -1.65 -8.51
C THR A 76 8.71 -1.68 -9.68
N ARG A 77 7.41 -1.61 -9.36
CA ARG A 77 6.31 -1.64 -10.35
C ARG A 77 5.31 -0.51 -10.10
N SER A 78 4.41 -0.30 -11.05
CA SER A 78 3.29 0.63 -10.89
C SER A 78 2.44 0.29 -9.66
N ALA A 79 1.70 1.29 -9.16
CA ALA A 79 0.87 1.20 -7.95
C ALA A 79 0.01 -0.07 -7.88
N TYR A 80 -0.58 -0.50 -9.00
CA TYR A 80 -1.38 -1.71 -9.05
C TYR A 80 -0.58 -2.96 -8.65
N TYR A 81 0.57 -3.20 -9.28
CA TYR A 81 1.38 -4.40 -9.01
C TYR A 81 2.09 -4.33 -7.66
N PHE A 82 2.50 -3.14 -7.24
CA PHE A 82 3.06 -2.90 -5.92
C PHE A 82 2.05 -3.27 -4.83
N ALA A 83 0.83 -2.72 -4.92
CA ALA A 83 -0.25 -3.02 -3.98
C ALA A 83 -0.63 -4.50 -4.04
N LYS A 84 -0.79 -5.08 -5.24
CA LYS A 84 -1.10 -6.49 -5.42
C LYS A 84 -0.10 -7.41 -4.69
N GLY A 85 1.19 -7.27 -4.97
CA GLY A 85 2.21 -8.12 -4.35
C GLY A 85 2.28 -7.94 -2.83
N ALA A 86 2.13 -6.70 -2.34
CA ALA A 86 2.17 -6.43 -0.92
C ALA A 86 0.95 -7.00 -0.17
N ILE A 87 -0.26 -6.83 -0.72
CA ILE A 87 -1.49 -7.37 -0.14
C ILE A 87 -1.52 -8.91 -0.21
N GLU A 88 -1.10 -9.50 -1.33
CA GLU A 88 -0.99 -10.96 -1.46
C GLU A 88 -0.02 -11.54 -0.41
N LEU A 89 1.12 -10.89 -0.16
CA LEU A 89 2.05 -11.34 0.89
C LEU A 89 1.44 -11.25 2.29
N LEU A 90 0.78 -10.13 2.61
CA LEU A 90 0.08 -9.98 3.89
C LEU A 90 -1.01 -11.05 4.05
N GLU A 91 -1.78 -11.34 3.00
CA GLU A 91 -2.82 -12.36 3.00
C GLU A 91 -2.23 -13.78 3.15
N LEU A 92 -1.10 -14.07 2.52
CA LEU A 92 -0.41 -15.36 2.58
C LEU A 92 0.12 -15.67 3.99
N THR A 93 0.31 -14.67 4.85
CA THR A 93 0.61 -14.92 6.28
C THR A 93 -0.53 -15.62 7.01
N LYS A 94 -1.77 -15.51 6.50
CA LYS A 94 -3.02 -16.01 7.10
C LYS A 94 -3.33 -15.50 8.51
N VAL A 95 -2.55 -14.55 9.03
CA VAL A 95 -2.76 -13.96 10.37
C VAL A 95 -3.16 -12.50 10.30
N VAL A 96 -2.82 -11.77 9.22
CA VAL A 96 -3.21 -10.36 9.05
C VAL A 96 -4.73 -10.24 8.92
N THR A 97 -5.31 -9.37 9.73
CA THR A 97 -6.76 -9.17 9.82
C THR A 97 -7.20 -7.76 9.39
N HIS A 98 -6.31 -6.79 9.50
CA HIS A 98 -6.56 -5.38 9.20
C HIS A 98 -5.39 -4.81 8.41
N ILE A 99 -5.61 -3.74 7.66
CA ILE A 99 -4.56 -3.00 6.96
C ILE A 99 -4.71 -1.52 7.31
N ALA A 100 -3.58 -0.84 7.54
CA ALA A 100 -3.54 0.61 7.66
C ALA A 100 -2.55 1.22 6.66
N PHE A 101 -2.94 2.35 6.09
CA PHE A 101 -2.13 3.14 5.17
C PHE A 101 -2.46 4.62 5.34
N GLY A 102 -1.49 5.49 5.07
CA GLY A 102 -1.71 6.94 5.04
C GLY A 102 -2.53 7.34 3.81
N SER A 103 -3.40 8.34 3.97
CA SER A 103 -4.21 8.90 2.87
C SER A 103 -4.29 10.41 3.03
N GLU A 104 -4.22 11.14 1.91
CA GLU A 104 -4.40 12.59 1.90
C GLU A 104 -5.84 13.00 2.22
N MET A 105 -6.84 12.18 1.83
CA MET A 105 -8.25 12.51 2.04
C MET A 105 -8.78 12.06 3.40
N GLY A 106 -8.19 11.02 4.01
CA GLY A 106 -8.65 10.47 5.29
C GLY A 106 -10.05 9.84 5.26
N ASP A 107 -10.68 9.68 4.09
CA ASP A 107 -12.00 9.08 3.90
C ASP A 107 -11.86 7.68 3.28
N ILE A 108 -12.09 6.65 4.10
CA ILE A 108 -12.01 5.25 3.66
C ILE A 108 -13.22 4.81 2.83
N GLU A 109 -14.39 5.42 3.01
CA GLU A 109 -15.61 4.99 2.32
C GLU A 109 -15.55 5.42 0.84
N GLN A 110 -15.05 6.62 0.55
CA GLN A 110 -14.78 7.03 -0.83
C GLN A 110 -13.79 6.11 -1.54
N LEU A 111 -12.71 5.70 -0.85
CA LEU A 111 -11.74 4.76 -1.42
C LEU A 111 -12.36 3.38 -1.69
N LYS A 112 -13.25 2.90 -0.81
CA LYS A 112 -13.99 1.64 -1.00
C LYS A 112 -14.93 1.71 -2.18
N ASP A 113 -15.66 2.82 -2.36
CA ASP A 113 -16.57 2.98 -3.49
C ASP A 113 -15.82 2.99 -4.82
N ILE A 114 -14.69 3.71 -4.89
CA ILE A 114 -13.81 3.67 -6.07
C ILE A 114 -13.27 2.26 -6.30
N ALA A 115 -12.80 1.57 -5.25
CA ALA A 115 -12.29 0.21 -5.37
C ALA A 115 -13.39 -0.76 -5.87
N ARG A 116 -14.63 -0.63 -5.37
CA ARG A 116 -15.77 -1.43 -5.82
C ARG A 116 -16.06 -1.19 -7.30
N LEU A 117 -16.15 0.07 -7.71
CA LEU A 117 -16.37 0.45 -9.11
C LEU A 117 -15.32 -0.15 -10.05
N LEU A 118 -14.03 -0.05 -9.66
CA LEU A 118 -12.91 -0.56 -10.46
C LEU A 118 -12.78 -2.09 -10.44
N ASN A 119 -13.40 -2.77 -9.46
CA ASN A 119 -13.39 -4.22 -9.36
C ASN A 119 -14.59 -4.86 -10.09
N GLU A 120 -15.78 -4.28 -9.94
CA GLU A 120 -17.00 -4.76 -10.61
C GLU A 120 -17.06 -4.35 -12.09
N GLU A 121 -16.49 -3.18 -12.40
CA GLU A 121 -16.45 -2.58 -13.73
C GLU A 121 -17.82 -2.66 -14.46
N PRO A 122 -18.86 -1.99 -13.96
CA PRO A 122 -20.19 -2.04 -14.57
C PRO A 122 -20.17 -1.52 -16.01
N ASP A 123 -21.12 -1.97 -16.83
CA ASP A 123 -21.14 -1.66 -18.26
C ASP A 123 -21.13 -0.15 -18.56
N ASP A 124 -21.80 0.65 -17.74
CA ASP A 124 -21.87 2.10 -17.94
C ASP A 124 -20.52 2.76 -17.69
N TYR A 125 -19.77 2.30 -16.68
CA TYR A 125 -18.38 2.71 -16.45
C TYR A 125 -17.49 2.30 -17.62
N LYS A 126 -17.57 1.05 -18.08
CA LYS A 126 -16.78 0.55 -19.23
C LYS A 126 -17.05 1.36 -20.51
N LYS A 127 -18.31 1.68 -20.79
CA LYS A 127 -18.70 2.53 -21.94
C LYS A 127 -18.09 3.92 -21.81
N LEU A 128 -18.16 4.54 -20.63
CA LEU A 128 -17.62 5.87 -20.40
C LEU A 128 -16.09 5.89 -20.50
N LEU A 129 -15.41 4.91 -19.91
CA LEU A 129 -13.96 4.74 -20.02
C LEU A 129 -13.54 4.60 -21.49
N LYS A 130 -14.18 3.72 -22.25
CA LYS A 130 -13.91 3.55 -23.69
C LYS A 130 -14.16 4.83 -24.48
N LYS A 131 -15.22 5.59 -24.15
CA LYS A 131 -15.49 6.90 -24.76
C LYS A 131 -14.36 7.88 -24.51
N GLN A 132 -13.80 7.93 -23.30
CA GLN A 132 -12.68 8.84 -23.00
C GLN A 132 -11.37 8.37 -23.64
N LEU A 133 -11.09 7.06 -23.65
CA LEU A 133 -9.93 6.48 -24.34
C LEU A 133 -9.94 6.79 -25.86
N ASN A 134 -11.11 6.68 -26.50
CA ASN A 134 -11.27 7.00 -27.93
C ASN A 134 -11.02 8.49 -28.26
N LYS A 135 -10.99 9.38 -27.27
CA LYS A 135 -10.59 10.78 -27.45
C LYS A 135 -9.06 10.98 -27.40
N GLY A 136 -8.30 9.92 -27.19
CA GLY A 136 -6.83 9.95 -27.09
C GLY A 136 -6.29 10.24 -25.69
N PHE A 137 -7.13 10.25 -24.64
CA PHE A 137 -6.66 10.38 -23.27
C PHE A 137 -5.87 9.12 -22.83
N SER A 138 -4.81 9.32 -22.04
CA SER A 138 -4.09 8.21 -21.40
C SER A 138 -5.01 7.44 -20.45
N TYR A 139 -4.72 6.17 -20.19
CA TYR A 139 -5.55 5.34 -19.31
C TYR A 139 -5.83 5.98 -17.93
N PRO A 140 -4.84 6.53 -17.20
CA PRO A 140 -5.11 7.18 -15.91
C PRO A 140 -6.04 8.39 -16.03
N MET A 141 -5.88 9.21 -17.07
CA MET A 141 -6.73 10.38 -17.32
C MET A 141 -8.14 9.95 -17.70
N ALA A 142 -8.27 9.02 -18.65
CA ALA A 142 -9.55 8.48 -19.09
C ALA A 142 -10.33 7.87 -17.93
N ARG A 143 -9.65 7.14 -17.04
CA ARG A 143 -10.21 6.57 -15.81
C ARG A 143 -10.62 7.63 -14.78
N SER A 144 -9.91 8.75 -14.69
CA SER A 144 -10.25 9.83 -13.76
C SER A 144 -11.50 10.61 -14.18
N ILE A 145 -11.83 10.62 -15.47
CA ILE A 145 -12.97 11.33 -16.05
C ILE A 145 -14.21 10.41 -16.15
N ALA A 146 -13.99 9.09 -16.18
CA ALA A 146 -15.03 8.08 -16.33
C ALA A 146 -15.55 7.59 -14.97
#